data_AF-A0A7C3LTF0-F1
#
_entry.id   AF-A0A7C3LTF0-F1
#
_cell.length_a   1.000
_cell.length_b   1.000
_cell.length_c   1.000
_cell.angle_alpha   90.00
_cell.angle_beta   90.00
_cell.angle_gamma   90.00
#
_symmetry.space_group_name_H-M   'P 1'
#
loop_
_entity.id
_entity.type
_entity.pdbx_description
1 polymer ?
#
loop_
_entity_poly.entity_id
_entity_poly.type
_entity_poly.pdbx_seq_one_letter_code
_entity_poly.pdbx_strand_id
1 'polypeptide(L)'
;VNGLRIVDVLKSCYPRCRHVVYCDNRWTDFLNELSDLEIRHYPQARDPRHPDKGVVGPSDWALNDIRRSVPTDALLGYWPYLLADQMARGESTQESIVRALGLDEVIEEFRPLVVTGEKDRTLAQRVLERNGLEDGKYIVMAPHTWPDKAWGNDNFSWLGRKLFEECGTRIIVLGLSELGPLDIDGVLNLFDLPLGAVAELIKHARIFIGLDSGLSHVAASFDLPIIVLYAQGKIPAFEIRVHSPSAWLFLEAFPGQPIVKEQVYHLADHMMKGQEPSLRQIPACPACGRPLRYVVEATEALLNLRCVCGTQTMEKITGIDLMNGKNAPSAIPESEAPFISRTEGSSLPGRIRFPTVIKSVKPMEELLPGMASAGRNGGPSFHVVLPVRNPYRPVLAREVSSPEGRGGILLSLDGVLFLFRSMGYFPVKMERVREDPPLSGGSGENNLLEIVFAYGSDHLEMLEVPWGGRKLTVSDAREYFSWFSWQSWATPLRWDGLAKRAMLTGSDKDAVLLALRIIRLDPSFKSLKYLLKSILHDGILRFLNGQE
;
A
#
# COMPACT_ATOMS: atom_id res chain seq x y z
N VAL A 1 -18.45 1.35 -4.85
CA VAL A 1 -18.37 1.24 -3.37
C VAL A 1 -17.43 2.27 -2.75
N ASN A 2 -16.12 2.31 -3.03
CA ASN A 2 -15.20 3.30 -2.42
C ASN A 2 -15.68 4.75 -2.58
N GLY A 3 -16.08 5.14 -3.79
CA GLY A 3 -16.59 6.49 -4.05
C GLY A 3 -17.90 6.82 -3.33
N LEU A 4 -18.70 5.82 -2.94
CA LEU A 4 -19.98 6.06 -2.25
C LEU A 4 -19.78 6.62 -0.84
N ARG A 5 -18.71 6.22 -0.15
CA ARG A 5 -18.35 6.84 1.14
C ARG A 5 -18.04 8.34 0.97
N ILE A 6 -17.30 8.69 -0.07
CA ILE A 6 -16.95 10.08 -0.37
C ILE A 6 -18.22 10.86 -0.73
N VAL A 7 -19.10 10.29 -1.53
CA VAL A 7 -20.41 10.89 -1.87
C VAL A 7 -21.27 11.10 -0.63
N ASP A 8 -21.34 10.12 0.28
CA ASP A 8 -22.10 10.21 1.53
C ASP A 8 -21.62 11.36 2.42
N VAL A 9 -20.30 11.55 2.51
CA VAL A 9 -19.69 12.66 3.24
C VAL A 9 -19.97 13.99 2.53
N LEU A 10 -19.82 14.05 1.21
CA LEU A 10 -20.15 15.25 0.43
C LEU A 10 -21.60 15.68 0.62
N LYS A 11 -22.55 14.74 0.72
CA LYS A 11 -23.94 15.05 1.02
C LYS A 11 -24.11 15.69 2.39
N SER A 12 -23.40 15.17 3.38
CA SER A 12 -23.43 15.70 4.74
C SER A 12 -22.83 17.11 4.82
N CYS A 13 -21.72 17.36 4.10
CA CYS A 13 -21.10 18.69 4.02
C CYS A 13 -21.91 19.69 3.19
N TYR A 14 -22.59 19.21 2.15
CA TYR A 14 -23.29 20.03 1.16
C TYR A 14 -24.74 19.57 0.95
N PRO A 15 -25.59 19.60 1.99
CA PRO A 15 -26.94 19.01 1.94
C PRO A 15 -27.91 19.76 1.01
N ARG A 16 -27.57 21.00 0.63
CA ARG A 16 -28.36 21.82 -0.32
C ARG A 16 -27.92 21.66 -1.76
N CYS A 17 -26.82 20.95 -2.01
CA CYS A 17 -26.34 20.69 -3.36
C CYS A 17 -27.13 19.54 -3.99
N ARG A 18 -27.23 19.57 -5.31
CA ARG A 18 -27.72 18.44 -6.10
C ARG A 18 -26.59 17.43 -6.24
N HIS A 19 -26.81 16.22 -5.74
CA HIS A 19 -25.83 15.13 -5.81
C HIS A 19 -26.20 14.18 -6.95
N VAL A 20 -25.36 14.16 -7.99
CA VAL A 20 -25.57 13.34 -9.19
C VAL A 20 -24.51 12.26 -9.25
N VAL A 21 -24.91 10.99 -9.31
CA VAL A 21 -24.02 9.85 -9.47
C VAL A 21 -24.21 9.25 -10.87
N TYR A 22 -23.10 9.18 -11.60
CA TYR A 22 -23.03 8.59 -12.92
C TYR A 22 -22.51 7.15 -12.81
N CYS A 23 -23.28 6.17 -13.28
CA CYS A 23 -22.90 4.76 -13.12
C CYS A 23 -23.39 3.86 -14.25
N ASP A 24 -22.79 2.67 -14.32
CA ASP A 24 -23.21 1.56 -15.19
C ASP A 24 -24.55 0.96 -14.70
N ASN A 25 -25.39 0.47 -15.61
CA ASN A 25 -26.70 -0.16 -15.30
C ASN A 25 -26.63 -1.30 -14.27
N ARG A 26 -25.49 -1.98 -14.10
CA ARG A 26 -25.33 -3.02 -13.08
C ARG A 26 -25.41 -2.49 -11.65
N TRP A 27 -25.30 -1.18 -11.45
CA TRP A 27 -25.41 -0.55 -10.14
C TRP A 27 -26.85 -0.17 -9.77
N THR A 28 -27.83 -0.29 -10.67
CA THR A 28 -29.21 0.17 -10.43
C THR A 28 -29.79 -0.40 -9.14
N ASP A 29 -29.85 -1.73 -9.01
CA ASP A 29 -30.41 -2.38 -7.83
C ASP A 29 -29.68 -2.00 -6.54
N PHE A 30 -28.37 -1.78 -6.64
CA PHE A 30 -27.53 -1.45 -5.50
C PHE A 30 -27.67 0.01 -5.04
N LEU A 31 -27.91 0.94 -5.97
CA LEU A 31 -28.01 2.38 -5.69
C LEU A 31 -29.43 2.84 -5.39
N ASN A 32 -30.46 2.06 -5.75
CA ASN A 32 -31.86 2.41 -5.46
C ASN A 32 -32.14 2.58 -3.96
N GLU A 33 -31.34 1.95 -3.09
CA GLU A 33 -31.42 2.12 -1.64
C GLU A 33 -30.89 3.50 -1.16
N LEU A 34 -30.19 4.25 -2.03
CA LEU A 34 -29.70 5.61 -1.75
C LEU A 34 -30.71 6.64 -2.27
N SER A 35 -31.81 6.81 -1.51
CA SER A 35 -33.03 7.56 -1.89
C SER A 35 -32.87 9.06 -2.22
N ASP A 36 -31.70 9.65 -2.00
CA ASP A 36 -31.43 11.09 -2.11
C ASP A 36 -30.36 11.44 -3.15
N LEU A 37 -29.98 10.48 -4.00
CA LEU A 37 -29.08 10.68 -5.12
C LEU A 37 -29.84 10.69 -6.44
N GLU A 38 -29.50 11.64 -7.32
CA GLU A 38 -29.86 11.50 -8.73
C GLU A 38 -28.91 10.52 -9.40
N ILE A 39 -29.44 9.38 -9.83
CA ILE A 39 -28.65 8.38 -10.55
C ILE A 39 -28.82 8.56 -12.05
N ARG A 40 -27.69 8.77 -12.75
CA ARG A 40 -27.63 8.80 -14.21
C ARG A 40 -26.93 7.55 -14.72
N HIS A 41 -27.71 6.75 -15.41
CA HIS A 41 -27.27 5.45 -15.92
C HIS A 41 -26.62 5.56 -17.30
N TYR A 42 -25.51 4.86 -17.49
CA TYR A 42 -24.86 4.65 -18.77
C TYR A 42 -24.89 3.18 -19.18
N PRO A 43 -24.81 2.91 -20.50
CA PRO A 43 -24.66 1.55 -21.00
C PRO A 43 -23.51 0.82 -20.32
N GLN A 44 -23.69 -0.49 -20.18
CA GLN A 44 -22.74 -1.35 -19.50
C GLN A 44 -21.33 -1.19 -20.06
N ALA A 45 -20.38 -0.90 -19.19
CA ALA A 45 -18.96 -0.88 -19.52
C ALA A 45 -18.59 -2.26 -20.08
N ARG A 46 -18.03 -2.25 -21.29
CA ARG A 46 -17.57 -3.47 -21.93
C ARG A 46 -16.33 -3.99 -21.23
N ASP A 47 -16.25 -5.31 -21.10
CA ASP A 47 -15.11 -5.94 -20.45
C ASP A 47 -13.83 -5.68 -21.24
N PRO A 48 -12.83 -5.02 -20.64
CA PRO A 48 -11.56 -4.72 -21.30
C PRO A 48 -10.73 -5.96 -21.64
N ARG A 49 -11.09 -7.15 -21.11
CA ARG A 49 -10.54 -8.45 -21.52
C ARG A 49 -11.02 -8.90 -22.90
N HIS A 50 -12.07 -8.27 -23.43
CA HIS A 50 -12.58 -8.46 -24.79
C HIS A 50 -12.36 -7.20 -25.64
N PRO A 51 -11.10 -6.86 -25.98
CA PRO A 51 -10.79 -5.65 -26.74
C PRO A 51 -11.42 -5.64 -28.13
N ASP A 52 -11.72 -6.83 -28.68
CA ASP A 52 -12.50 -7.05 -29.90
C ASP A 52 -13.93 -6.49 -29.81
N LYS A 53 -14.49 -6.44 -28.60
CA LYS A 53 -15.79 -5.82 -28.34
C LYS A 53 -15.66 -4.32 -28.07
N GLY A 54 -14.46 -3.74 -28.05
CA GLY A 54 -14.19 -2.33 -27.77
C GLY A 54 -14.36 -1.97 -26.28
N VAL A 55 -13.67 -0.91 -25.83
CA VAL A 55 -13.81 -0.38 -24.47
C VAL A 55 -14.79 0.79 -24.51
N VAL A 56 -16.00 0.61 -23.96
CA VAL A 56 -16.86 1.76 -23.64
C VAL A 56 -16.35 2.30 -22.31
N GLY A 57 -15.78 3.50 -22.32
CA GLY A 57 -15.46 4.25 -21.12
C GLY A 57 -16.68 5.06 -20.70
N PRO A 58 -17.56 4.57 -19.79
CA PRO A 58 -18.68 5.37 -19.30
C PRO A 58 -18.22 6.71 -18.71
N SER A 59 -16.96 6.79 -18.27
CA SER A 59 -16.32 8.02 -17.80
C SER A 59 -16.30 9.14 -18.85
N ASP A 60 -16.05 8.85 -20.13
CA ASP A 60 -15.98 9.89 -21.16
C ASP A 60 -17.38 10.43 -21.49
N TRP A 61 -18.37 9.54 -21.49
CA TRP A 61 -19.78 9.92 -21.67
C TRP A 61 -20.30 10.71 -20.47
N ALA A 62 -19.99 10.26 -19.25
CA ALA A 62 -20.28 11.00 -18.02
C ALA A 62 -19.62 12.38 -18.05
N LEU A 63 -18.34 12.47 -18.40
CA LEU A 63 -17.62 13.74 -18.47
C LEU A 63 -18.23 14.70 -19.50
N ASN A 64 -18.60 14.19 -20.68
CA ASN A 64 -19.26 14.99 -21.70
C ASN A 64 -20.64 15.48 -21.24
N ASP A 65 -21.40 14.64 -20.54
CA ASP A 65 -22.69 15.05 -19.98
C ASP A 65 -22.55 16.07 -18.86
N ILE A 66 -21.57 15.89 -17.96
CA ILE A 66 -21.22 16.86 -16.92
C ILE A 66 -20.90 18.21 -17.57
N ARG A 67 -19.99 18.24 -18.55
CA ARG A 67 -19.59 19.47 -19.26
C ARG A 67 -20.75 20.17 -19.97
N ARG A 68 -21.75 19.43 -20.43
CA ARG A 68 -22.97 19.99 -21.04
C ARG A 68 -23.99 20.47 -20.01
N SER A 69 -23.97 19.88 -18.81
CA SER A 69 -24.94 20.13 -17.75
C SER A 69 -24.52 21.28 -16.81
N VAL A 70 -23.25 21.65 -16.79
CA VAL A 70 -22.72 22.72 -15.93
C VAL A 70 -22.46 24.02 -16.70
N PRO A 71 -22.59 25.19 -16.08
CA PRO A 71 -22.18 26.47 -16.67
C PRO A 71 -20.74 26.43 -17.19
N THR A 72 -20.42 27.20 -18.24
CA THR A 72 -19.07 27.24 -18.83
C THR A 72 -17.99 27.79 -17.90
N ASP A 73 -18.39 28.57 -16.90
CA ASP A 73 -17.56 29.11 -15.82
C ASP A 73 -17.52 28.21 -14.57
N ALA A 74 -18.23 27.08 -14.59
CA ALA A 74 -18.18 26.13 -13.49
C ALA A 74 -16.79 25.48 -13.39
N LEU A 75 -16.25 25.47 -12.18
CA LEU A 75 -15.02 24.74 -11.89
C LEU A 75 -15.31 23.24 -11.86
N LEU A 76 -14.72 22.50 -12.80
CA LEU A 76 -14.80 21.05 -12.80
C LEU A 76 -13.70 20.47 -11.90
N GLY A 77 -14.09 19.99 -10.71
CA GLY A 77 -13.16 19.31 -9.79
C GLY A 77 -12.70 17.92 -10.26
N TYR A 78 -13.21 17.40 -11.37
CA TYR A 78 -12.93 16.03 -11.81
C TYR A 78 -11.76 15.93 -12.80
N TRP A 79 -10.60 15.53 -12.32
CA TRP A 79 -9.48 14.95 -13.08
C TRP A 79 -8.63 14.17 -12.08
N PRO A 80 -7.90 13.09 -12.44
CA PRO A 80 -7.45 12.10 -11.47
C PRO A 80 -6.67 12.81 -10.36
N TYR A 81 -7.25 12.80 -9.16
CA TYR A 81 -6.69 13.36 -7.92
C TYR A 81 -5.48 12.56 -7.45
N LEU A 82 -4.69 12.05 -8.38
CA LEU A 82 -3.32 11.70 -8.13
C LEU A 82 -2.70 13.03 -7.72
N LEU A 83 -2.18 13.13 -6.52
CA LEU A 83 -1.43 14.30 -6.10
C LEU A 83 0.04 13.99 -6.34
N ALA A 84 0.83 15.01 -6.70
CA ALA A 84 2.27 14.90 -6.88
C ALA A 84 2.94 14.12 -5.73
N ASP A 85 2.50 14.43 -4.52
CA ASP A 85 2.96 13.88 -3.25
C ASP A 85 2.11 12.69 -2.75
N GLN A 86 1.15 12.15 -3.52
CA GLN A 86 0.36 10.98 -3.10
C GLN A 86 1.28 9.83 -2.69
N MET A 87 2.26 9.57 -3.55
CA MET A 87 3.27 8.55 -3.30
C MET A 87 4.01 8.89 -2.03
N ALA A 88 4.61 10.08 -1.92
CA ALA A 88 5.28 10.60 -0.72
C ALA A 88 4.57 10.28 0.59
N ARG A 89 3.26 10.49 0.57
CA ARG A 89 2.40 10.40 1.74
C ARG A 89 1.91 8.99 1.97
N GLY A 90 2.29 8.02 1.12
CA GLY A 90 1.81 6.65 1.20
C GLY A 90 0.29 6.58 1.11
N GLU A 91 -0.31 7.51 0.38
CA GLU A 91 -1.75 7.69 0.29
C GLU A 91 -2.33 6.75 -0.76
N SER A 92 -3.47 6.15 -0.45
CA SER A 92 -4.29 5.49 -1.44
C SER A 92 -4.90 6.54 -2.39
N THR A 93 -5.41 6.07 -3.52
CA THR A 93 -6.13 6.92 -4.49
C THR A 93 -7.30 7.63 -3.81
N GLN A 94 -8.03 6.93 -2.94
CA GLN A 94 -9.18 7.42 -2.19
C GLN A 94 -8.77 8.50 -1.17
N GLU A 95 -7.68 8.31 -0.45
CA GLU A 95 -7.15 9.32 0.48
C GLU A 95 -6.73 10.58 -0.26
N SER A 96 -6.11 10.43 -1.43
CA SER A 96 -5.72 11.57 -2.26
C SER A 96 -6.93 12.34 -2.79
N ILE A 97 -7.99 11.63 -3.21
CA ILE A 97 -9.26 12.24 -3.62
C ILE A 97 -9.86 13.06 -2.47
N VAL A 98 -9.95 12.47 -1.28
CA VAL A 98 -10.52 13.12 -0.09
C VAL A 98 -9.74 14.37 0.29
N ARG A 99 -8.40 14.29 0.30
CA ARG A 99 -7.53 15.43 0.57
C ARG A 99 -7.70 16.53 -0.48
N ALA A 100 -7.75 16.18 -1.76
CA ALA A 100 -7.96 17.16 -2.82
C ALA A 100 -9.33 17.85 -2.74
N LEU A 101 -10.33 17.16 -2.20
CA LEU A 101 -11.66 17.71 -1.92
C LEU A 101 -11.73 18.49 -0.59
N GLY A 102 -10.65 18.53 0.20
CA GLY A 102 -10.64 19.15 1.53
C GLY A 102 -11.55 18.45 2.54
N LEU A 103 -11.69 17.12 2.42
CA LEU A 103 -12.56 16.29 3.26
C LEU A 103 -11.79 15.48 4.30
N ASP A 104 -10.48 15.68 4.44
CA ASP A 104 -9.59 14.92 5.32
C ASP A 104 -9.89 15.11 6.80
N GLU A 105 -10.44 16.26 7.20
CA GLU A 105 -10.89 16.50 8.58
C GLU A 105 -12.29 15.93 8.87
N VAL A 106 -13.05 15.57 7.83
CA VAL A 106 -14.45 15.11 7.96
C VAL A 106 -14.57 13.60 7.83
N ILE A 107 -13.66 12.96 7.10
CA ILE A 107 -13.65 11.52 6.91
C ILE A 107 -12.80 10.87 7.99
N GLU A 108 -13.45 10.49 9.08
CA GLU A 108 -12.82 9.73 10.17
C GLU A 108 -12.37 8.33 9.73
N GLU A 109 -13.13 7.70 8.82
CA GLU A 109 -12.86 6.35 8.32
C GLU A 109 -13.09 6.23 6.81
N PHE A 110 -12.04 5.83 6.08
CA PHE A 110 -12.08 5.61 4.62
C PHE A 110 -12.84 4.34 4.19
N ARG A 111 -13.59 3.72 5.11
CA ARG A 111 -14.29 2.47 4.88
C ARG A 111 -15.28 2.61 3.74
N PRO A 112 -15.23 1.73 2.71
CA PRO A 112 -16.20 1.75 1.62
C PRO A 112 -17.62 1.62 2.15
N LEU A 113 -18.56 2.26 1.46
CA LEU A 113 -19.98 2.18 1.79
C LEU A 113 -20.63 1.12 0.89
N VAL A 114 -21.22 0.13 1.56
CA VAL A 114 -22.08 -0.89 0.96
C VAL A 114 -23.37 -0.93 1.75
N VAL A 115 -24.49 -0.70 1.06
CA VAL A 115 -25.83 -0.77 1.63
C VAL A 115 -26.48 -2.06 1.13
N THR A 116 -27.05 -2.83 2.04
CA THR A 116 -27.77 -4.08 1.75
C THR A 116 -29.14 -4.03 2.38
N GLY A 117 -30.16 -4.43 1.62
CA GLY A 117 -31.55 -4.43 2.05
C GLY A 117 -32.04 -5.78 2.56
N GLU A 118 -33.28 -5.83 3.04
CA GLU A 118 -33.92 -7.08 3.50
C GLU A 118 -34.02 -8.13 2.39
N LYS A 119 -34.24 -7.69 1.14
CA LYS A 119 -34.24 -8.55 -0.05
C LYS A 119 -32.89 -9.26 -0.24
N ASP A 120 -31.79 -8.53 -0.05
CA ASP A 120 -30.43 -9.07 -0.20
C ASP A 120 -30.11 -10.09 0.89
N ARG A 121 -30.44 -9.75 2.14
CA ARG A 121 -30.27 -10.63 3.29
C ARG A 121 -31.07 -11.92 3.12
N THR A 122 -32.34 -11.79 2.76
CA THR A 122 -33.23 -12.93 2.52
C THR A 122 -32.68 -13.83 1.40
N LEU A 123 -32.15 -13.25 0.32
CA LEU A 123 -31.57 -14.03 -0.77
C LEU A 123 -30.29 -14.76 -0.33
N ALA A 124 -29.38 -14.07 0.37
CA ALA A 124 -28.16 -14.68 0.91
C ALA A 124 -28.48 -15.82 1.90
N GLN A 125 -29.41 -15.60 2.84
CA GLN A 125 -29.84 -16.62 3.80
C GLN A 125 -30.40 -17.86 3.11
N ARG A 126 -31.28 -17.71 2.12
CA ARG A 126 -31.79 -18.86 1.36
C ARG A 126 -30.68 -19.63 0.65
N VAL A 127 -29.66 -18.93 0.15
CA VAL A 127 -28.50 -19.57 -0.47
C VAL A 127 -27.70 -20.37 0.56
N LEU A 128 -27.46 -19.83 1.75
CA LEU A 128 -26.76 -20.54 2.84
C LEU A 128 -27.56 -21.77 3.30
N GLU A 129 -28.85 -21.61 3.60
CA GLU A 129 -29.74 -22.68 4.07
C GLU A 129 -29.82 -23.85 3.08
N ARG A 130 -30.00 -23.56 1.78
CA ARG A 130 -30.07 -24.58 0.72
C ARG A 130 -28.79 -25.41 0.60
N ASN A 131 -27.65 -24.87 1.02
CA ASN A 131 -26.35 -25.52 0.95
C ASN A 131 -25.86 -26.01 2.32
N GLY A 132 -26.69 -25.94 3.37
CA GLY A 132 -26.32 -26.36 4.72
C GLY A 132 -25.16 -25.56 5.32
N LEU A 133 -25.07 -24.27 4.97
CA LEU A 133 -24.07 -23.35 5.48
C LEU A 133 -24.67 -22.45 6.56
N GLU A 134 -23.84 -22.05 7.52
CA GLU A 134 -24.19 -21.10 8.58
C GLU A 134 -23.23 -19.92 8.56
N ASP A 135 -23.69 -18.77 9.04
CA ASP A 135 -22.88 -17.57 9.23
C ASP A 135 -21.60 -17.86 10.01
N GLY A 136 -20.49 -17.28 9.56
CA GLY A 136 -19.16 -17.41 10.17
C GLY A 136 -18.53 -18.81 10.05
N LYS A 137 -19.19 -19.77 9.38
CA LYS A 137 -18.68 -21.15 9.19
C LYS A 137 -18.19 -21.44 7.77
N TYR A 138 -18.02 -20.41 6.94
CA TYR A 138 -17.48 -20.54 5.60
C TYR A 138 -16.47 -19.43 5.28
N ILE A 139 -15.59 -19.72 4.32
CA ILE A 139 -14.65 -18.76 3.72
C ILE A 139 -15.25 -18.27 2.42
N VAL A 140 -15.08 -16.98 2.11
CA VAL A 140 -15.37 -16.47 0.76
C VAL A 140 -14.08 -16.27 -0.01
N MET A 141 -14.04 -16.81 -1.22
CA MET A 141 -12.98 -16.57 -2.20
C MET A 141 -13.49 -15.78 -3.40
N ALA A 142 -12.72 -14.78 -3.83
CA ALA A 142 -12.97 -14.01 -5.06
C ALA A 142 -11.75 -14.11 -5.99
N PRO A 143 -11.59 -15.23 -6.72
CA PRO A 143 -10.34 -15.57 -7.42
C PRO A 143 -10.14 -14.80 -8.73
N HIS A 144 -11.15 -14.08 -9.19
CA HIS A 144 -11.16 -13.50 -10.53
C HIS A 144 -10.90 -11.99 -10.54
N THR A 145 -10.06 -11.56 -11.47
CA THR A 145 -9.75 -10.15 -11.76
C THR A 145 -9.22 -10.04 -13.20
N TRP A 146 -8.55 -8.94 -13.51
CA TRP A 146 -7.85 -8.75 -14.78
C TRP A 146 -6.70 -9.76 -14.94
N PRO A 147 -6.40 -10.23 -16.17
CA PRO A 147 -5.40 -11.30 -16.38
C PRO A 147 -4.02 -10.97 -15.80
N ASP A 148 -3.60 -9.71 -15.83
CA ASP A 148 -2.30 -9.28 -15.31
C ASP A 148 -2.26 -9.08 -13.78
N LYS A 149 -3.42 -9.17 -13.12
CA LYS A 149 -3.60 -9.15 -11.67
C LYS A 149 -3.98 -10.51 -11.10
N ALA A 150 -4.17 -11.52 -11.95
CA ALA A 150 -4.60 -12.85 -11.55
C ALA A 150 -3.50 -13.59 -10.78
N TRP A 151 -3.90 -14.36 -9.76
CA TRP A 151 -3.00 -15.28 -9.06
C TRP A 151 -3.05 -16.71 -9.65
N GLY A 152 -4.07 -17.01 -10.46
CA GLY A 152 -4.26 -18.28 -11.15
C GLY A 152 -5.23 -19.22 -10.43
N ASN A 153 -6.13 -19.84 -11.21
CA ASN A 153 -7.15 -20.74 -10.66
C ASN A 153 -6.53 -21.96 -9.98
N ASP A 154 -5.41 -22.50 -10.49
CA ASP A 154 -4.71 -23.63 -9.86
C ASP A 154 -4.22 -23.32 -8.44
N ASN A 155 -3.80 -22.08 -8.19
CA ASN A 155 -3.36 -21.63 -6.87
C ASN A 155 -4.54 -21.49 -5.91
N PHE A 156 -5.63 -20.88 -6.35
CA PHE A 156 -6.88 -20.84 -5.57
C PHE A 156 -7.44 -22.23 -5.34
N SER A 157 -7.31 -23.13 -6.30
CA SER A 157 -7.77 -24.51 -6.15
C SER A 157 -6.95 -25.25 -5.11
N TRP A 158 -5.63 -25.15 -5.19
CA TRP A 158 -4.76 -25.71 -4.16
C TRP A 158 -5.09 -25.15 -2.78
N LEU A 159 -5.28 -23.83 -2.67
CA LEU A 159 -5.58 -23.16 -1.41
C LEU A 159 -6.93 -23.64 -0.84
N GLY A 160 -7.96 -23.71 -1.69
CA GLY A 160 -9.29 -24.13 -1.29
C GLY A 160 -9.32 -25.57 -0.79
N ARG A 161 -8.67 -26.48 -1.52
CA ARG A 161 -8.49 -27.87 -1.08
C ARG A 161 -7.81 -27.94 0.28
N LYS A 162 -6.69 -27.22 0.44
CA LYS A 162 -5.89 -27.24 1.68
C LYS A 162 -6.68 -26.73 2.88
N LEU A 163 -7.41 -25.62 2.73
CA LEU A 163 -8.25 -25.05 3.79
C LEU A 163 -9.43 -25.97 4.14
N PHE A 164 -10.03 -26.65 3.16
CA PHE A 164 -11.09 -27.61 3.43
C PHE A 164 -10.57 -28.86 4.16
N GLU A 165 -9.47 -29.45 3.68
CA GLU A 165 -8.87 -30.66 4.25
C GLU A 165 -8.33 -30.45 5.66
N GLU A 166 -7.64 -29.33 5.91
CA GLU A 166 -6.94 -29.11 7.19
C GLU A 166 -7.77 -28.32 8.22
N CYS A 167 -8.68 -27.45 7.76
CA CYS A 167 -9.48 -26.61 8.65
C CYS A 167 -10.97 -27.00 8.68
N GLY A 168 -11.39 -27.99 7.87
CA GLY A 168 -12.79 -28.45 7.79
C GLY A 168 -13.79 -27.38 7.35
N THR A 169 -13.31 -26.25 6.82
CA THR A 169 -14.15 -25.07 6.56
C THR A 169 -14.63 -25.06 5.12
N ARG A 170 -15.94 -24.91 4.91
CA ARG A 170 -16.55 -24.80 3.58
C ARG A 170 -16.12 -23.51 2.90
N ILE A 171 -16.05 -23.53 1.57
CA ILE A 171 -15.61 -22.39 0.78
C ILE A 171 -16.71 -21.99 -0.19
N ILE A 172 -17.03 -20.70 -0.23
CA ILE A 172 -17.87 -20.10 -1.26
C ILE A 172 -16.96 -19.35 -2.23
N VAL A 173 -17.07 -19.65 -3.52
CA VAL A 173 -16.39 -18.90 -4.59
C VAL A 173 -17.40 -17.95 -5.23
N LEU A 174 -17.09 -16.66 -5.23
CA LEU A 174 -17.93 -15.61 -5.82
C LEU A 174 -17.29 -15.06 -7.10
N GLY A 175 -18.13 -14.66 -8.06
CA GLY A 175 -17.67 -14.09 -9.33
C GLY A 175 -18.71 -14.17 -10.43
N LEU A 176 -18.23 -14.10 -11.67
CA LEU A 176 -19.06 -14.28 -12.87
C LEU A 176 -18.83 -15.68 -13.44
N SER A 177 -19.90 -16.33 -13.93
CA SER A 177 -19.82 -17.72 -14.40
C SER A 177 -18.89 -17.91 -15.60
N GLU A 178 -18.76 -16.88 -16.44
CA GLU A 178 -17.84 -16.83 -17.59
C GLU A 178 -16.36 -17.00 -17.22
N LEU A 179 -16.01 -16.88 -15.93
CA LEU A 179 -14.64 -16.99 -15.42
C LEU A 179 -14.29 -18.42 -14.96
N GLY A 180 -15.28 -19.31 -14.95
CA GLY A 180 -15.13 -20.73 -14.66
C GLY A 180 -15.19 -21.06 -13.16
N PRO A 181 -15.67 -22.26 -12.80
CA PRO A 181 -15.69 -22.74 -11.43
C PRO A 181 -14.30 -23.19 -10.94
N LEU A 182 -14.14 -23.24 -9.62
CA LEU A 182 -13.10 -24.06 -8.98
C LEU A 182 -13.68 -25.45 -8.71
N ASP A 183 -13.13 -26.49 -9.33
CA ASP A 183 -13.63 -27.86 -9.25
C ASP A 183 -12.95 -28.66 -8.14
N ILE A 184 -13.51 -28.58 -6.92
CA ILE A 184 -12.91 -29.12 -5.69
C ILE A 184 -14.00 -29.47 -4.68
N ASP A 185 -13.80 -30.57 -3.97
CA ASP A 185 -14.63 -30.93 -2.82
C ASP A 185 -14.64 -29.83 -1.75
N GLY A 186 -15.81 -29.58 -1.17
CA GLY A 186 -15.97 -28.56 -0.14
C GLY A 186 -16.14 -27.13 -0.65
N VAL A 187 -16.05 -26.92 -1.97
CA VAL A 187 -16.22 -25.62 -2.62
C VAL A 187 -17.62 -25.50 -3.24
N LEU A 188 -18.29 -24.40 -2.95
CA LEU A 188 -19.55 -23.99 -3.55
C LEU A 188 -19.30 -22.78 -4.47
N ASN A 189 -19.44 -22.98 -5.77
CA ASN A 189 -19.33 -21.92 -6.77
C ASN A 189 -20.66 -21.18 -6.90
N LEU A 190 -20.73 -19.92 -6.46
CA LEU A 190 -21.91 -19.06 -6.54
C LEU A 190 -21.63 -17.87 -7.44
N PHE A 191 -22.09 -17.98 -8.69
CA PHE A 191 -21.84 -16.99 -9.72
C PHE A 191 -23.08 -16.19 -10.07
N ASP A 192 -22.85 -14.98 -10.61
CA ASP A 192 -23.87 -14.09 -11.16
C ASP A 192 -24.99 -13.72 -10.18
N LEU A 193 -24.70 -13.78 -8.88
CA LEU A 193 -25.59 -13.28 -7.84
C LEU A 193 -25.67 -11.75 -7.87
N PRO A 194 -26.82 -11.15 -7.53
CA PRO A 194 -26.93 -9.71 -7.32
C PRO A 194 -25.90 -9.21 -6.30
N LEU A 195 -25.34 -8.02 -6.54
CA LEU A 195 -24.24 -7.49 -5.72
C LEU A 195 -24.61 -7.34 -4.24
N GLY A 196 -25.86 -7.00 -3.92
CA GLY A 196 -26.33 -6.91 -2.53
C GLY A 196 -26.30 -8.27 -1.81
N ALA A 197 -26.76 -9.35 -2.47
CA ALA A 197 -26.66 -10.70 -1.92
C ALA A 197 -25.21 -11.18 -1.80
N VAL A 198 -24.35 -10.86 -2.77
CA VAL A 198 -22.91 -11.09 -2.69
C VAL A 198 -22.30 -10.37 -1.48
N ALA A 199 -22.69 -9.12 -1.23
CA ALA A 199 -22.23 -8.37 -0.09
C ALA A 199 -22.67 -8.99 1.24
N GLU A 200 -23.93 -9.45 1.35
CA GLU A 200 -24.39 -10.18 2.55
C GLU A 200 -23.65 -11.51 2.73
N LEU A 201 -23.39 -12.29 1.68
CA LEU A 201 -22.57 -13.50 1.79
C LEU A 201 -21.15 -13.18 2.28
N ILE A 202 -20.54 -12.09 1.80
CA ILE A 202 -19.21 -11.66 2.27
C ILE A 202 -19.26 -11.21 3.74
N LYS A 203 -20.22 -10.38 4.11
CA LYS A 203 -20.39 -9.82 5.46
C LYS A 203 -20.45 -10.88 6.55
N HIS A 204 -21.08 -12.02 6.25
CA HIS A 204 -21.26 -13.13 7.18
C HIS A 204 -20.19 -14.23 7.03
N ALA A 205 -19.15 -14.03 6.21
CA ALA A 205 -18.06 -14.97 6.07
C ALA A 205 -17.11 -14.95 7.28
N ARG A 206 -16.43 -16.08 7.54
CA ARG A 206 -15.36 -16.17 8.54
C ARG A 206 -14.15 -15.33 8.15
N ILE A 207 -13.81 -15.36 6.87
CA ILE A 207 -12.69 -14.65 6.25
C ILE A 207 -12.98 -14.49 4.75
N PHE A 208 -12.57 -13.36 4.19
CA PHE A 208 -12.57 -13.11 2.77
C PHE A 208 -11.14 -13.20 2.21
N ILE A 209 -10.96 -13.94 1.12
CA ILE A 209 -9.70 -14.05 0.39
C ILE A 209 -9.94 -13.65 -1.07
N GLY A 210 -9.31 -12.57 -1.52
CA GLY A 210 -9.52 -12.07 -2.87
C GLY A 210 -8.28 -11.44 -3.48
N LEU A 211 -8.45 -10.93 -4.70
CA LEU A 211 -7.44 -10.18 -5.44
C LEU A 211 -7.70 -8.68 -5.37
N ASP A 212 -6.85 -7.85 -5.97
CA ASP A 212 -7.19 -6.46 -6.29
C ASP A 212 -8.39 -6.41 -7.27
N SER A 213 -9.60 -6.41 -6.71
CA SER A 213 -10.87 -6.52 -7.43
C SER A 213 -11.99 -5.76 -6.70
N GLY A 214 -13.12 -5.57 -7.39
CA GLY A 214 -14.30 -4.91 -6.82
C GLY A 214 -14.82 -5.60 -5.55
N LEU A 215 -14.78 -6.94 -5.49
CA LEU A 215 -15.29 -7.69 -4.34
C LEU A 215 -14.42 -7.52 -3.08
N SER A 216 -13.13 -7.31 -3.22
CA SER A 216 -12.25 -6.99 -2.09
C SER A 216 -12.59 -5.63 -1.47
N HIS A 217 -12.99 -4.66 -2.28
CA HIS A 217 -13.51 -3.39 -1.79
C HIS A 217 -14.91 -3.52 -1.16
N VAL A 218 -15.75 -4.43 -1.64
CA VAL A 218 -17.03 -4.76 -0.99
C VAL A 218 -16.76 -5.35 0.39
N ALA A 219 -15.89 -6.36 0.49
CA ALA A 219 -15.51 -7.00 1.76
C ALA A 219 -15.01 -5.99 2.79
N ALA A 220 -14.23 -5.00 2.35
CA ALA A 220 -13.71 -3.95 3.22
C ALA A 220 -14.78 -3.06 3.87
N SER A 221 -16.03 -3.12 3.41
CA SER A 221 -17.15 -2.41 4.05
C SER A 221 -17.59 -3.06 5.37
N PHE A 222 -17.12 -4.27 5.67
CA PHE A 222 -17.57 -5.08 6.79
C PHE A 222 -16.43 -5.41 7.77
N ASP A 223 -16.80 -5.81 8.99
CA ASP A 223 -15.87 -6.15 10.06
C ASP A 223 -15.53 -7.64 10.08
N LEU A 224 -14.94 -8.11 8.98
CA LEU A 224 -14.40 -9.47 8.88
C LEU A 224 -12.90 -9.45 8.54
N PRO A 225 -12.17 -10.53 8.88
CA PRO A 225 -10.86 -10.84 8.31
C PRO A 225 -10.83 -10.76 6.78
N ILE A 226 -9.86 -10.00 6.23
CA ILE A 226 -9.65 -9.87 4.78
C ILE A 226 -8.19 -10.11 4.42
N ILE A 227 -7.96 -11.02 3.47
CA ILE A 227 -6.70 -11.20 2.76
C ILE A 227 -6.89 -10.73 1.32
N VAL A 228 -6.10 -9.74 0.90
CA VAL A 228 -6.07 -9.28 -0.49
C VAL A 228 -4.71 -9.55 -1.10
N LEU A 229 -4.68 -10.25 -2.22
CA LEU A 229 -3.48 -10.59 -2.96
C LEU A 229 -3.25 -9.58 -4.09
N TYR A 230 -2.10 -8.90 -4.05
CA TYR A 230 -1.63 -8.00 -5.10
C TYR A 230 -0.59 -8.69 -5.98
N ALA A 231 -1.06 -9.60 -6.85
CA ALA A 231 -0.19 -10.46 -7.66
C ALA A 231 0.58 -9.75 -8.78
N GLN A 232 0.11 -8.60 -9.27
CA GLN A 232 0.69 -7.92 -10.44
C GLN A 232 2.10 -7.36 -10.22
N GLY A 233 2.46 -6.98 -8.98
CA GLY A 233 3.70 -6.26 -8.66
C GLY A 233 3.89 -4.89 -9.35
N LYS A 234 2.93 -4.43 -10.16
CA LYS A 234 3.01 -3.20 -10.97
C LYS A 234 2.63 -1.93 -10.22
N ILE A 235 1.58 -1.98 -9.39
CA ILE A 235 1.11 -0.84 -8.59
C ILE A 235 1.40 -1.17 -7.13
N PRO A 236 2.03 -0.27 -6.36
CA PRO A 236 2.18 -0.44 -4.93
C PRO A 236 0.83 -0.74 -4.26
N ALA A 237 0.78 -1.80 -3.46
CA ALA A 237 -0.47 -2.24 -2.82
C ALA A 237 -1.15 -1.11 -2.01
N PHE A 238 -0.39 -0.16 -1.45
CA PHE A 238 -0.94 0.95 -0.68
C PHE A 238 -1.72 1.98 -1.52
N GLU A 239 -1.42 2.14 -2.82
CA GLU A 239 -2.13 3.08 -3.70
C GLU A 239 -3.58 2.65 -3.95
N ILE A 240 -3.81 1.35 -3.90
CA ILE A 240 -5.06 0.65 -4.26
C ILE A 240 -5.54 -0.24 -3.12
N ARG A 241 -5.11 0.07 -1.89
CA ARG A 241 -5.48 -0.70 -0.70
C ARG A 241 -6.97 -0.68 -0.49
N VAL A 242 -7.49 -1.77 0.07
CA VAL A 242 -8.84 -1.73 0.63
C VAL A 242 -8.78 -1.01 1.98
N HIS A 243 -9.79 -0.19 2.26
CA HIS A 243 -9.87 0.55 3.52
C HIS A 243 -10.84 -0.16 4.46
N SER A 244 -10.30 -0.86 5.45
CA SER A 244 -11.10 -1.46 6.53
C SER A 244 -10.22 -1.54 7.78
N PRO A 245 -10.72 -1.27 8.98
CA PRO A 245 -9.98 -1.54 10.21
C PRO A 245 -9.81 -3.04 10.43
N SER A 246 -10.68 -3.84 9.80
CA SER A 246 -10.65 -5.30 9.79
C SER A 246 -9.91 -5.89 8.57
N ALA A 247 -9.41 -5.06 7.65
CA ALA A 247 -8.45 -5.51 6.63
C ALA A 247 -7.09 -5.69 7.28
N TRP A 248 -6.79 -6.93 7.64
CA TRP A 248 -5.59 -7.24 8.39
C TRP A 248 -4.35 -7.27 7.49
N LEU A 249 -4.34 -8.07 6.41
CA LEU A 249 -3.08 -8.45 5.78
C LEU A 249 -3.15 -8.47 4.24
N PHE A 250 -2.28 -7.65 3.63
CA PHE A 250 -2.08 -7.54 2.19
C PHE A 250 -0.85 -8.35 1.78
N LEU A 251 -1.04 -9.42 1.01
CA LEU A 251 0.09 -10.14 0.40
C LEU A 251 0.42 -9.50 -0.95
N GLU A 252 1.66 -9.06 -1.13
CA GLU A 252 2.12 -8.44 -2.37
C GLU A 252 3.13 -9.34 -3.06
N ALA A 253 2.99 -9.50 -4.39
CA ALA A 253 4.06 -10.04 -5.19
C ALA A 253 5.21 -9.04 -5.25
N PHE A 254 6.41 -9.49 -4.91
CA PHE A 254 7.60 -8.69 -5.14
C PHE A 254 8.05 -8.82 -6.60
N PRO A 255 8.75 -7.81 -7.14
CA PRO A 255 9.28 -7.89 -8.50
C PRO A 255 10.17 -9.12 -8.65
N GLY A 256 9.77 -10.03 -9.54
CA GLY A 256 10.46 -11.31 -9.75
C GLY A 256 10.18 -12.40 -8.71
N GLN A 257 9.25 -12.17 -7.78
CA GLN A 257 8.86 -13.14 -6.75
C GLN A 257 7.32 -13.20 -6.64
N PRO A 258 6.68 -14.21 -7.23
CA PRO A 258 5.23 -14.37 -7.15
C PRO A 258 4.80 -14.68 -5.70
N ILE A 259 3.54 -14.40 -5.39
CA ILE A 259 2.93 -14.82 -4.12
C ILE A 259 2.88 -16.35 -4.10
N VAL A 260 3.50 -16.93 -3.08
CA VAL A 260 3.57 -18.39 -2.89
C VAL A 260 2.32 -18.86 -2.17
N LYS A 261 1.70 -19.94 -2.65
CA LYS A 261 0.41 -20.43 -2.14
C LYS A 261 0.44 -20.89 -0.69
N GLU A 262 1.55 -21.47 -0.26
CA GLU A 262 1.79 -21.83 1.14
C GLU A 262 1.74 -20.61 2.05
N GLN A 263 2.23 -19.44 1.60
CA GLN A 263 2.15 -18.21 2.39
C GLN A 263 0.70 -17.75 2.58
N VAL A 264 -0.13 -17.86 1.54
CA VAL A 264 -1.56 -17.51 1.62
C VAL A 264 -2.29 -18.47 2.57
N TYR A 265 -1.98 -19.77 2.49
CA TYR A 265 -2.54 -20.77 3.39
C TYR A 265 -2.16 -20.48 4.84
N HIS A 266 -0.87 -20.32 5.14
CA HIS A 266 -0.43 -20.02 6.50
C HIS A 266 -1.07 -18.74 6.99
N LEU A 267 -1.13 -17.69 6.17
CA LEU A 267 -1.80 -16.45 6.56
C LEU A 267 -3.26 -16.67 6.94
N ALA A 268 -4.03 -17.39 6.11
CA ALA A 268 -5.43 -17.70 6.38
C ALA A 268 -5.59 -18.56 7.63
N ASP A 269 -4.75 -19.57 7.81
CA ASP A 269 -4.74 -20.45 8.98
C ASP A 269 -4.45 -19.66 10.27
N HIS A 270 -3.49 -18.74 10.25
CA HIS A 270 -3.21 -17.83 11.37
C HIS A 270 -4.43 -16.98 11.74
N MET A 271 -5.08 -16.39 10.75
CA MET A 271 -6.27 -15.58 10.98
C MET A 271 -7.44 -16.40 11.52
N MET A 272 -7.58 -17.65 11.09
CA MET A 272 -8.64 -18.54 11.56
C MET A 272 -8.38 -19.08 12.97
N LYS A 273 -7.13 -19.37 13.33
CA LYS A 273 -6.71 -19.82 14.67
C LYS A 273 -6.68 -18.67 15.68
N GLY A 274 -6.37 -17.46 15.22
CA GLY A 274 -6.16 -16.25 16.02
C GLY A 274 -7.41 -15.58 16.59
N GLN A 275 -8.43 -16.34 17.03
CA GLN A 275 -9.67 -15.76 17.59
C GLN A 275 -9.50 -15.06 18.95
N GLU A 276 -8.28 -15.01 19.49
CA GLU A 276 -7.90 -14.18 20.63
C GLU A 276 -7.97 -12.68 20.28
N PRO A 277 -8.62 -11.82 21.09
CA PRO A 277 -8.76 -10.38 20.85
C PRO A 277 -7.43 -9.62 20.61
N SER A 278 -6.31 -10.14 21.11
CA SER A 278 -4.97 -9.55 20.97
C SER A 278 -4.44 -9.58 19.53
N LEU A 279 -4.81 -10.59 18.73
CA LEU A 279 -4.44 -10.64 17.32
C LEU A 279 -5.25 -9.65 16.46
N ARG A 280 -6.33 -9.06 17.00
CA ARG A 280 -7.15 -8.06 16.28
C ARG A 280 -6.45 -6.74 16.02
N GLN A 281 -5.35 -6.45 16.70
CA GLN A 281 -4.65 -5.19 16.54
C GLN A 281 -3.43 -5.37 15.66
N ILE A 282 -3.53 -4.90 14.42
CA ILE A 282 -2.38 -4.76 13.53
C ILE A 282 -1.36 -3.85 14.23
N PRO A 283 -0.11 -4.30 14.43
CA PRO A 283 0.86 -3.50 15.16
C PRO A 283 1.12 -2.17 14.44
N ALA A 284 1.31 -1.12 15.23
CA ALA A 284 1.72 0.18 14.72
C ALA A 284 3.19 0.11 14.29
N CYS A 285 3.50 0.74 13.16
CA CYS A 285 4.85 0.84 12.69
C CYS A 285 5.68 1.73 13.61
N PRO A 286 6.84 1.27 14.12
CA PRO A 286 7.65 2.05 15.03
C PRO A 286 8.32 3.27 14.37
N ALA A 287 8.33 3.36 13.03
CA ALA A 287 8.93 4.48 12.31
C ALA A 287 7.93 5.63 12.00
N CYS A 288 6.70 5.31 11.64
CA CYS A 288 5.71 6.30 11.22
C CYS A 288 4.34 6.21 11.90
N GLY A 289 4.18 5.29 12.88
CA GLY A 289 2.94 5.08 13.61
C GLY A 289 1.81 4.39 12.82
N ARG A 290 1.95 4.21 11.50
CA ARG A 290 0.91 3.59 10.67
C ARG A 290 0.81 2.08 10.89
N PRO A 291 -0.37 1.47 10.73
CA PRO A 291 -0.51 0.02 10.85
C PRO A 291 0.36 -0.77 9.86
N LEU A 292 0.99 -1.85 10.34
CA LEU A 292 1.82 -2.79 9.58
C LEU A 292 0.98 -3.81 8.79
N ARG A 293 0.28 -3.35 7.75
CA ARG A 293 -0.74 -4.16 7.04
C ARG A 293 -0.22 -5.05 5.92
N TYR A 294 1.06 -4.95 5.54
CA TYR A 294 1.58 -5.65 4.37
C TYR A 294 2.37 -6.88 4.78
N VAL A 295 2.00 -8.06 4.28
CA VAL A 295 2.74 -9.30 4.51
C VAL A 295 3.74 -9.49 3.39
N VAL A 296 5.00 -9.61 3.79
CA VAL A 296 6.11 -9.93 2.89
C VAL A 296 6.32 -11.44 2.82
N GLU A 297 6.14 -12.11 3.96
CA GLU A 297 6.30 -13.55 4.09
C GLU A 297 5.43 -14.06 5.24
N ALA A 298 4.79 -15.21 5.05
CA ALA A 298 4.05 -15.91 6.08
C ALA A 298 4.45 -17.38 6.06
N THR A 299 4.80 -17.91 7.22
CA THR A 299 5.07 -19.33 7.44
C THR A 299 4.23 -19.82 8.61
N GLU A 300 4.33 -21.09 8.96
CA GLU A 300 3.68 -21.64 10.15
C GLU A 300 4.11 -20.94 11.46
N ALA A 301 5.34 -20.42 11.53
CA ALA A 301 5.91 -19.88 12.76
C ALA A 301 6.12 -18.35 12.75
N LEU A 302 6.07 -17.72 11.56
CA LEU A 302 6.49 -16.33 11.37
C LEU A 302 5.58 -15.55 10.42
N LEU A 303 5.22 -14.32 10.83
CA LEU A 303 4.67 -13.28 9.96
C LEU A 303 5.70 -12.16 9.81
N ASN A 304 6.12 -11.90 8.56
CA ASN A 304 6.91 -10.73 8.24
C ASN A 304 5.98 -9.62 7.74
N LEU A 305 5.72 -8.65 8.62
CA LEU A 305 4.89 -7.51 8.35
C LEU A 305 5.72 -6.32 7.86
N ARG A 306 5.12 -5.49 7.03
CA ARG A 306 5.73 -4.29 6.45
C ARG A 306 4.75 -3.13 6.53
N CYS A 307 5.28 -1.96 6.79
CA CYS A 307 4.56 -0.69 6.76
C CYS A 307 4.64 -0.10 5.35
N VAL A 308 3.72 0.82 5.03
CA VAL A 308 3.89 1.70 3.89
C VAL A 308 5.29 2.33 3.93
N CYS A 309 5.77 2.82 5.11
CA CYS A 309 7.11 3.38 5.36
C CYS A 309 8.32 2.49 4.97
N GLY A 310 8.09 1.23 4.60
CA GLY A 310 9.14 0.27 4.23
C GLY A 310 9.79 -0.41 5.43
N THR A 311 9.49 0.04 6.65
CA THR A 311 9.82 -0.66 7.91
C THR A 311 9.13 -2.01 7.94
N GLN A 312 9.88 -3.05 8.31
CA GLN A 312 9.37 -4.39 8.49
C GLN A 312 9.54 -4.85 9.93
N THR A 313 8.64 -5.72 10.38
CA THR A 313 8.67 -6.34 11.69
C THR A 313 8.43 -7.82 11.54
N MET A 314 9.27 -8.62 12.18
CA MET A 314 9.11 -10.07 12.25
C MET A 314 8.34 -10.44 13.52
N GLU A 315 7.12 -10.92 13.34
CA GLU A 315 6.23 -11.36 14.41
C GLU A 315 6.21 -12.89 14.49
N LYS A 316 6.58 -13.43 15.66
CA LYS A 316 6.43 -14.86 15.91
C LYS A 316 4.97 -15.16 16.23
N ILE A 317 4.47 -16.21 15.61
CA ILE A 317 3.09 -16.67 15.79
C ILE A 317 2.86 -17.33 17.15
N THR A 318 3.91 -17.68 17.88
CA THR A 318 3.84 -18.50 19.09
C THR A 318 3.38 -17.70 20.31
N GLY A 319 2.15 -17.16 20.37
CA GLY A 319 1.47 -16.67 21.59
C GLY A 319 2.25 -15.71 22.52
N ILE A 320 3.42 -15.23 22.11
CA ILE A 320 4.35 -14.41 22.90
C ILE A 320 4.27 -13.05 22.25
N ASP A 321 3.40 -12.28 22.87
CA ASP A 321 3.19 -10.86 22.63
C ASP A 321 4.52 -10.11 22.82
N LEU A 322 5.18 -9.77 21.72
CA LEU A 322 6.42 -8.97 21.74
C LEU A 322 6.17 -7.54 22.21
N MET A 323 4.92 -7.08 22.23
CA MET A 323 4.53 -5.75 22.69
C MET A 323 4.25 -5.72 24.20
N ASN A 324 3.86 -6.84 24.81
CA ASN A 324 3.74 -6.95 26.26
C ASN A 324 5.09 -7.33 26.90
N GLY A 325 5.89 -6.29 27.21
CA GLY A 325 7.27 -6.35 27.72
C GLY A 325 7.53 -7.06 29.06
N LYS A 326 6.69 -7.99 29.51
CA LYS A 326 6.82 -8.73 30.78
C LYS A 326 7.71 -9.97 30.72
N ASN A 327 8.00 -10.53 29.54
CA ASN A 327 8.83 -11.74 29.40
C ASN A 327 9.96 -11.58 28.36
N ALA A 328 10.72 -10.48 28.42
CA ALA A 328 11.94 -10.35 27.60
C ALA A 328 13.09 -11.18 28.23
N PRO A 329 13.73 -12.11 27.49
CA PRO A 329 14.92 -12.79 27.99
C PRO A 329 16.08 -11.79 28.19
N SER A 330 16.95 -12.12 29.14
CA SER A 330 18.14 -11.35 29.52
C SER A 330 19.04 -10.96 28.33
N ALA A 331 19.44 -9.69 28.33
CA ALA A 331 20.53 -9.00 27.63
C ALA A 331 20.92 -9.47 26.20
N ILE A 332 20.90 -8.52 25.26
CA ILE A 332 21.60 -8.62 23.98
C ILE A 332 23.11 -8.50 24.27
N PRO A 333 24.00 -9.27 23.60
CA PRO A 333 25.44 -9.00 23.67
C PRO A 333 25.71 -7.54 23.26
N GLU A 334 26.48 -6.78 24.04
CA GLU A 334 26.76 -5.34 23.81
C GLU A 334 27.27 -5.03 22.39
N SER A 335 27.87 -6.01 21.70
CA SER A 335 28.42 -5.86 20.35
C SER A 335 27.39 -5.75 19.22
N GLU A 336 26.09 -6.00 19.47
CA GLU A 336 25.04 -6.00 18.43
C GLU A 336 23.91 -4.97 18.66
N ALA A 337 23.94 -4.24 19.77
CA ALA A 337 22.99 -3.16 20.03
C ALA A 337 23.37 -1.90 19.21
N PRO A 338 22.41 -1.04 18.80
CA PRO A 338 22.75 0.28 18.29
C PRO A 338 23.55 1.04 19.35
N PHE A 339 24.84 1.27 19.06
CA PHE A 339 25.74 1.98 19.98
C PHE A 339 25.83 3.45 19.56
N ILE A 340 25.53 4.35 20.51
CA ILE A 340 25.80 5.78 20.36
C ILE A 340 27.23 6.00 20.84
N SER A 341 28.18 6.19 19.94
CA SER A 341 29.50 6.64 20.34
C SER A 341 29.47 8.15 20.55
N ARG A 342 29.63 8.58 21.81
CA ARG A 342 30.05 9.96 22.12
C ARG A 342 31.57 9.95 22.21
N THR A 343 32.24 10.63 21.29
CA THR A 343 33.66 10.94 21.44
C THR A 343 33.83 11.93 22.58
N GLU A 344 34.35 11.47 23.72
CA GLU A 344 34.71 12.34 24.84
C GLU A 344 35.68 13.43 24.35
N GLY A 345 35.32 14.70 24.54
CA GLY A 345 36.13 15.86 24.16
C GLY A 345 35.87 16.46 22.78
N SER A 346 35.00 15.87 21.94
CA SER A 346 34.61 16.50 20.67
C SER A 346 33.33 17.32 20.83
N SER A 347 33.33 18.57 20.36
CA SER A 347 32.11 19.37 20.15
C SER A 347 31.22 18.84 19.01
N LEU A 348 31.62 17.72 18.39
CA LEU A 348 30.89 17.08 17.31
C LEU A 348 29.75 16.21 17.85
N PRO A 349 28.62 16.18 17.13
CA PRO A 349 27.45 15.44 17.55
C PRO A 349 27.63 13.93 17.47
N GLY A 350 26.90 13.18 18.31
CA GLY A 350 27.06 11.73 18.46
C GLY A 350 26.79 10.95 17.17
N ARG A 351 27.68 10.01 16.83
CA ARG A 351 27.52 9.10 15.69
C ARG A 351 26.65 7.92 16.13
N ILE A 352 25.55 7.67 15.42
CA ILE A 352 24.63 6.56 15.70
C ILE A 352 24.78 5.51 14.61
N ARG A 353 25.38 4.37 14.95
CA ARG A 353 25.47 3.25 14.01
C ARG A 353 24.21 2.40 14.12
N PHE A 354 23.41 2.35 13.05
CA PHE A 354 22.25 1.48 12.98
C PHE A 354 22.66 0.12 12.41
N PRO A 355 22.46 -1.00 13.13
CA PRO A 355 22.53 -2.31 12.51
C PRO A 355 21.38 -2.46 11.50
N THR A 356 21.58 -3.21 10.41
CA THR A 356 20.50 -3.51 9.44
C THR A 356 19.30 -4.17 10.11
N VAL A 357 19.52 -4.89 11.21
CA VAL A 357 18.50 -5.59 11.98
C VAL A 357 18.56 -5.09 13.43
N ILE A 358 17.49 -4.48 13.90
CA ILE A 358 17.33 -4.15 15.33
C ILE A 358 16.64 -5.35 15.98
N LYS A 359 17.35 -6.10 16.83
CA LYS A 359 16.88 -7.38 17.40
C LYS A 359 15.79 -7.24 18.50
N SER A 360 15.30 -6.03 18.78
CA SER A 360 14.18 -5.79 19.71
C SER A 360 13.53 -4.41 19.50
N VAL A 361 12.29 -4.24 19.98
CA VAL A 361 11.50 -2.99 19.89
C VAL A 361 11.87 -1.99 21.01
N LYS A 362 12.18 -2.47 22.22
CA LYS A 362 12.58 -1.63 23.38
C LYS A 362 13.65 -0.56 23.07
N PRO A 363 14.72 -0.85 22.30
CA PRO A 363 15.72 0.15 21.94
C PRO A 363 15.12 1.36 21.21
N MET A 364 14.11 1.19 20.36
CA MET A 364 13.47 2.30 19.67
C MET A 364 12.63 3.15 20.63
N GLU A 365 11.85 2.54 21.52
CA GLU A 365 11.07 3.27 22.52
C GLU A 365 11.95 4.02 23.55
N GLU A 366 13.16 3.52 23.82
CA GLU A 366 14.15 4.20 24.67
C GLU A 366 14.95 5.28 23.90
N LEU A 367 15.26 5.03 22.62
CA LEU A 367 15.98 5.98 21.74
C LEU A 367 15.12 7.18 21.37
N LEU A 368 13.84 6.98 21.06
CA LEU A 368 12.93 8.00 20.53
C LEU A 368 12.77 9.21 21.46
N PRO A 369 12.50 9.06 22.78
CA PRO A 369 12.43 10.20 23.71
C PRO A 369 13.78 10.93 23.85
N GLY A 370 14.89 10.18 23.87
CA GLY A 370 16.24 10.74 23.91
C GLY A 370 16.57 11.59 22.67
N MET A 371 16.22 11.09 21.49
CA MET A 371 16.41 11.81 20.21
C MET A 371 15.49 13.03 20.08
N ALA A 372 14.21 12.89 20.46
CA ALA A 372 13.23 13.98 20.40
C ALA A 372 13.50 15.11 21.43
N SER A 373 14.12 14.79 22.56
CA SER A 373 14.57 15.80 23.53
C SER A 373 15.84 16.52 23.08
N ALA A 374 16.78 15.82 22.43
CA ALA A 374 18.00 16.41 21.88
C ALA A 374 17.73 17.42 20.75
N GLY A 375 16.72 17.19 19.91
CA GLY A 375 16.38 18.08 18.79
C GLY A 375 15.87 19.46 19.20
N ARG A 376 15.07 19.53 20.27
CA ARG A 376 14.38 20.77 20.70
C ARG A 376 15.30 21.85 21.29
N ASN A 377 16.55 21.53 21.62
CA ASN A 377 17.50 22.44 22.26
C ASN A 377 18.59 22.98 21.31
N GLY A 378 18.27 23.14 20.01
CA GLY A 378 19.26 23.51 18.98
C GLY A 378 20.11 22.32 18.53
N GLY A 379 19.44 21.19 18.28
CA GLY A 379 20.02 19.86 18.45
C GLY A 379 21.17 19.44 17.52
N PRO A 380 22.02 18.51 18.01
CA PRO A 380 23.14 17.92 17.28
C PRO A 380 22.73 17.24 15.96
N SER A 381 23.62 17.24 14.94
CA SER A 381 23.39 16.46 13.72
C SER A 381 23.61 14.95 13.96
N PHE A 382 22.69 14.10 13.52
CA PHE A 382 22.86 12.66 13.66
C PHE A 382 23.57 12.05 12.46
N HIS A 383 24.59 11.26 12.71
CA HIS A 383 25.28 10.49 11.67
C HIS A 383 24.79 9.04 11.72
N VAL A 384 24.05 8.63 10.69
CA VAL A 384 23.50 7.30 10.54
C VAL A 384 24.29 6.55 9.47
N VAL A 385 24.89 5.43 9.83
CA VAL A 385 25.65 4.60 8.89
C VAL A 385 24.89 3.31 8.61
N LEU A 386 24.48 3.11 7.36
CA LEU A 386 23.73 1.93 6.91
C LEU A 386 24.63 1.04 6.05
N PRO A 387 24.66 -0.28 6.29
CA PRO A 387 25.32 -1.20 5.38
C PRO A 387 24.51 -1.37 4.11
N VAL A 388 25.16 -1.17 2.97
CA VAL A 388 24.56 -1.22 1.65
C VAL A 388 25.25 -2.33 0.86
N ARG A 389 24.88 -3.59 1.13
CA ARG A 389 25.44 -4.75 0.42
C ARG A 389 25.24 -4.67 -1.10
N ASN A 390 24.16 -4.00 -1.53
CA ASN A 390 23.95 -3.55 -2.89
C ASN A 390 22.91 -2.41 -2.86
N PRO A 391 23.24 -1.16 -3.24
CA PRO A 391 22.28 -0.05 -3.20
C PRO A 391 21.10 -0.23 -4.17
N TYR A 392 21.13 -1.30 -4.96
CA TYR A 392 20.34 -1.49 -6.16
C TYR A 392 19.42 -2.70 -6.08
N ARG A 393 19.47 -3.47 -4.99
CA ARG A 393 18.47 -4.47 -4.63
C ARG A 393 17.75 -3.94 -3.38
N PRO A 394 16.41 -3.84 -3.34
CA PRO A 394 15.72 -3.76 -2.06
C PRO A 394 16.30 -4.85 -1.18
N VAL A 395 16.69 -4.55 0.06
CA VAL A 395 17.13 -5.58 1.00
C VAL A 395 15.94 -6.53 1.16
N LEU A 396 15.94 -7.63 0.41
CA LEU A 396 14.91 -8.64 0.46
C LEU A 396 15.11 -9.36 1.78
N ALA A 397 14.05 -9.46 2.59
CA ALA A 397 14.11 -10.01 3.95
C ALA A 397 14.78 -11.39 4.02
N ARG A 398 14.69 -12.21 2.96
CA ARG A 398 15.34 -13.52 2.85
C ARG A 398 16.87 -13.47 2.87
N GLU A 399 17.47 -12.35 2.47
CA GLU A 399 18.94 -12.17 2.42
C GLU A 399 19.52 -11.75 3.79
N VAL A 400 18.64 -11.46 4.75
CA VAL A 400 18.97 -11.19 6.15
C VAL A 400 18.75 -12.49 6.92
N SER A 401 19.66 -13.45 6.75
CA SER A 401 19.55 -14.78 7.34
C SER A 401 19.79 -14.76 8.86
N SER A 402 18.73 -15.04 9.61
CA SER A 402 18.67 -16.17 10.55
C SER A 402 17.20 -16.41 10.96
N PRO A 403 16.60 -17.56 10.60
CA PRO A 403 15.30 -18.01 11.11
C PRO A 403 15.28 -18.24 12.64
N GLU A 404 16.43 -18.18 13.31
CA GLU A 404 16.59 -18.76 14.65
C GLU A 404 16.50 -17.75 15.81
N GLY A 405 16.36 -16.44 15.60
CA GLY A 405 16.54 -15.53 16.74
C GLY A 405 15.88 -14.15 16.71
N ARG A 406 14.75 -14.07 17.42
CA ARG A 406 14.13 -12.87 18.04
C ARG A 406 13.36 -11.93 17.09
N GLY A 407 12.21 -11.44 17.58
CA GLY A 407 11.41 -10.42 16.90
C GLY A 407 12.25 -9.18 16.65
N GLY A 408 12.37 -8.80 15.38
CA GLY A 408 13.27 -7.73 14.95
C GLY A 408 12.56 -6.71 14.09
N ILE A 409 13.06 -5.47 14.14
CA ILE A 409 12.68 -4.39 13.23
C ILE A 409 13.76 -4.28 12.15
N LEU A 410 13.34 -4.32 10.89
CA LEU A 410 14.18 -4.07 9.72
C LEU A 410 13.77 -2.72 9.12
N LEU A 411 14.70 -1.76 9.09
CA LEU A 411 14.46 -0.45 8.49
C LEU A 411 15.04 -0.42 7.07
N SER A 412 14.20 -0.11 6.08
CA SER A 412 14.69 0.28 4.74
C SER A 412 15.30 1.69 4.79
N LEU A 413 15.99 2.11 3.73
CA LEU A 413 16.43 3.51 3.59
C LEU A 413 15.26 4.47 3.77
N ASP A 414 14.12 4.19 3.13
CA ASP A 414 12.89 4.97 3.31
C ASP A 414 12.46 4.97 4.78
N GLY A 415 12.47 3.81 5.45
CA GLY A 415 12.08 3.67 6.85
C GLY A 415 12.95 4.52 7.78
N VAL A 416 14.27 4.59 7.54
CA VAL A 416 15.20 5.47 8.25
C VAL A 416 14.86 6.93 7.97
N LEU A 417 14.71 7.33 6.71
CA LEU A 417 14.39 8.71 6.34
C LEU A 417 13.04 9.18 6.94
N PHE A 418 12.02 8.31 6.97
CA PHE A 418 10.73 8.61 7.59
C PHE A 418 10.80 8.68 9.11
N LEU A 419 11.56 7.79 9.74
CA LEU A 419 11.78 7.80 11.19
C LEU A 419 12.42 9.13 11.63
N PHE A 420 13.49 9.57 10.96
CA PHE A 420 14.13 10.84 11.31
C PHE A 420 13.23 12.04 11.00
N ARG A 421 12.51 12.01 9.87
CA ARG A 421 11.56 13.06 9.52
C ARG A 421 10.43 13.20 10.55
N SER A 422 9.89 12.10 11.07
CA SER A 422 8.84 12.16 12.11
C SER A 422 9.33 12.77 13.42
N MET A 423 10.65 12.78 13.64
CA MET A 423 11.31 13.46 14.76
C MET A 423 11.72 14.92 14.45
N GLY A 424 11.41 15.45 13.26
CA GLY A 424 11.81 16.80 12.84
C GLY A 424 13.24 16.90 12.31
N TYR A 425 13.88 15.76 12.00
CA TYR A 425 15.22 15.69 11.44
C TYR A 425 15.17 15.44 9.93
N PHE A 426 15.96 16.19 9.18
CA PHE A 426 16.06 16.08 7.73
C PHE A 426 17.48 15.67 7.34
N PRO A 427 17.65 14.82 6.31
CA PRO A 427 18.98 14.50 5.82
C PRO A 427 19.63 15.78 5.27
N VAL A 428 20.86 16.06 5.65
CA VAL A 428 21.68 17.18 5.15
C VAL A 428 22.89 16.71 4.32
N LYS A 429 23.28 15.44 4.47
CA LYS A 429 24.35 14.82 3.70
C LYS A 429 24.08 13.33 3.54
N MET A 430 24.39 12.77 2.38
CA MET A 430 24.34 11.33 2.15
C MET A 430 25.55 10.93 1.30
N GLU A 431 26.44 10.12 1.84
CA GLU A 431 27.68 9.74 1.15
C GLU A 431 28.01 8.27 1.35
N ARG A 432 28.68 7.66 0.37
CA ARG A 432 29.25 6.33 0.56
C ARG A 432 30.54 6.45 1.33
N VAL A 433 30.64 5.70 2.42
CA VAL A 433 31.86 5.58 3.20
C VAL A 433 32.37 4.16 3.12
N ARG A 434 33.70 4.01 3.03
CA ARG A 434 34.35 2.71 3.16
C ARG A 434 34.56 2.43 4.63
N GLU A 435 34.29 1.20 5.05
CA GLU A 435 34.64 0.75 6.38
C GLU A 435 36.14 0.47 6.44
N ASP A 436 36.87 1.19 7.29
CA ASP A 436 38.29 0.98 7.52
C ASP A 436 38.57 0.85 9.03
N PRO A 437 39.07 -0.30 9.52
CA PRO A 437 39.29 -1.57 8.82
C PRO A 437 37.99 -2.39 8.63
N PRO A 438 37.92 -3.27 7.62
CA PRO A 438 36.74 -4.11 7.39
C PRO A 438 36.44 -4.99 8.61
N LEU A 439 35.19 -4.98 9.08
CA LEU A 439 34.73 -5.86 10.14
C LEU A 439 34.88 -7.32 9.70
N SER A 440 35.77 -8.05 10.39
CA SER A 440 35.87 -9.52 10.39
C SER A 440 35.98 -10.19 9.00
N GLY A 441 37.16 -10.13 8.39
CA GLY A 441 37.70 -11.17 7.47
C GLY A 441 36.93 -11.51 6.18
N GLY A 442 35.78 -10.91 5.92
CA GLY A 442 35.01 -11.09 4.70
C GLY A 442 35.61 -10.27 3.57
N SER A 443 35.99 -10.91 2.46
CA SER A 443 36.58 -10.29 1.26
C SER A 443 35.60 -9.44 0.44
N GLY A 444 34.50 -8.96 1.03
CA GLY A 444 33.52 -8.10 0.36
C GLY A 444 33.74 -6.65 0.77
N GLU A 445 33.83 -5.73 -0.21
CA GLU A 445 33.75 -4.30 0.06
C GLU A 445 32.42 -4.00 0.80
N ASN A 446 32.49 -3.74 2.11
CA ASN A 446 31.36 -3.24 2.87
C ASN A 446 31.10 -1.80 2.44
N ASN A 447 30.29 -1.62 1.39
CA ASN A 447 29.76 -0.32 1.01
C ASN A 447 28.82 0.15 2.13
N LEU A 448 29.21 1.17 2.87
CA LEU A 448 28.35 1.82 3.85
C LEU A 448 27.80 3.12 3.26
N LEU A 449 26.60 3.50 3.68
CA LEU A 449 25.97 4.78 3.37
C LEU A 449 25.86 5.56 4.66
N GLU A 450 26.63 6.64 4.78
CA GLU A 450 26.52 7.59 5.87
C GLU A 450 25.52 8.68 5.49
N ILE A 451 24.54 8.88 6.37
CA ILE A 451 23.49 9.88 6.25
C ILE A 451 23.61 10.80 7.46
N VAL A 452 23.86 12.07 7.22
CA VAL A 452 23.86 13.09 8.27
C VAL A 452 22.48 13.74 8.30
N PHE A 453 21.85 13.81 9.46
CA PHE A 453 20.57 14.46 9.68
C PHE A 453 20.73 15.70 10.56
N ALA A 454 20.00 16.77 10.29
CA ALA A 454 19.94 17.96 11.13
C ALA A 454 18.49 18.30 11.49
N TYR A 455 18.28 18.90 12.66
CA TYR A 455 16.96 19.30 13.14
C TYR A 455 16.53 20.63 12.51
N GLY A 456 15.28 20.72 12.05
CA GLY A 456 14.69 21.98 11.57
C GLY A 456 15.33 22.58 10.30
N SER A 457 16.20 21.84 9.62
CA SER A 457 16.76 22.24 8.33
C SER A 457 15.82 21.84 7.20
N ASP A 458 14.93 22.75 6.79
CA ASP A 458 14.05 22.54 5.62
C ASP A 458 14.80 22.75 4.29
N HIS A 459 16.07 23.13 4.36
CA HIS A 459 16.92 23.45 3.23
C HIS A 459 18.09 22.46 3.14
N LEU A 460 18.13 21.74 2.04
CA LEU A 460 19.26 20.93 1.63
C LEU A 460 20.05 21.68 0.56
N GLU A 461 21.38 21.59 0.65
CA GLU A 461 22.19 21.49 -0.55
C GLU A 461 22.00 20.09 -1.13
N MET A 462 21.81 20.00 -2.45
CA MET A 462 21.80 18.81 -3.30
C MET A 462 22.00 17.44 -2.59
N LEU A 463 20.96 16.60 -2.54
CA LEU A 463 21.01 15.27 -1.95
C LEU A 463 21.25 14.20 -3.03
N GLU A 464 22.31 13.41 -2.89
CA GLU A 464 22.57 12.24 -3.73
C GLU A 464 22.03 10.97 -3.08
N VAL A 465 20.93 10.43 -3.61
CA VAL A 465 20.33 9.19 -3.12
C VAL A 465 20.67 8.03 -4.05
N PRO A 466 21.15 6.88 -3.55
CA PRO A 466 21.26 5.67 -4.35
C PRO A 466 19.88 5.28 -4.90
N TRP A 467 19.72 5.07 -6.21
CA TRP A 467 18.43 4.80 -6.84
C TRP A 467 18.56 3.82 -8.03
N GLY A 468 18.04 2.60 -7.89
CA GLY A 468 17.84 1.67 -9.02
C GLY A 468 19.08 1.41 -9.90
N GLY A 469 20.26 1.24 -9.31
CA GLY A 469 21.52 1.06 -10.04
C GLY A 469 22.36 2.33 -10.20
N ARG A 470 21.77 3.51 -9.97
CA ARG A 470 22.39 4.82 -10.25
C ARG A 470 22.30 5.75 -9.05
N LYS A 471 22.76 6.99 -9.19
CA LYS A 471 22.55 8.07 -8.22
C LYS A 471 21.41 8.96 -8.71
N LEU A 472 20.42 9.20 -7.84
CA LEU A 472 19.42 10.23 -8.01
C LEU A 472 19.90 11.47 -7.24
N THR A 473 20.22 12.52 -7.99
CA THR A 473 20.48 13.83 -7.41
C THR A 473 19.15 14.58 -7.31
N VAL A 474 18.74 14.94 -6.10
CA VAL A 474 17.62 15.86 -5.87
C VAL A 474 18.15 17.18 -5.36
N SER A 475 17.52 18.28 -5.77
CA SER A 475 17.94 19.62 -5.33
C SER A 475 17.53 19.93 -3.88
N ASP A 476 16.61 19.13 -3.32
CA ASP A 476 16.00 19.31 -2.01
C ASP A 476 15.42 17.98 -1.49
N ALA A 477 15.46 17.70 -0.18
CA ALA A 477 14.79 16.53 0.40
C ALA A 477 13.30 16.56 0.17
N ARG A 478 12.67 17.73 0.11
CA ARG A 478 11.24 17.83 -0.20
C ARG A 478 10.93 17.22 -1.57
N GLU A 479 11.85 17.33 -2.52
CA GLU A 479 11.73 16.70 -3.83
C GLU A 479 11.86 15.16 -3.71
N TYR A 480 12.82 14.68 -2.91
CA TYR A 480 12.92 13.25 -2.60
C TYR A 480 11.62 12.76 -1.99
N PHE A 481 11.18 13.33 -0.87
CA PHE A 481 9.95 12.88 -0.23
C PHE A 481 8.76 12.98 -1.17
N SER A 482 8.61 14.06 -1.94
CA SER A 482 7.46 14.25 -2.85
C SER A 482 7.37 13.19 -3.95
N TRP A 483 8.50 12.89 -4.60
CA TRP A 483 8.50 12.13 -5.86
C TRP A 483 9.19 10.78 -5.77
N PHE A 484 10.16 10.68 -4.86
CA PHE A 484 11.15 9.62 -4.83
C PHE A 484 11.25 8.93 -3.46
N SER A 485 10.51 9.26 -2.42
CA SER A 485 10.45 8.32 -1.30
C SER A 485 9.84 7.03 -1.82
N TRP A 486 10.10 5.90 -1.15
CA TRP A 486 9.57 4.57 -1.49
C TRP A 486 10.43 3.73 -2.42
N GLN A 487 11.76 3.78 -2.31
CA GLN A 487 12.64 2.81 -2.99
C GLN A 487 12.27 1.35 -2.73
N SER A 488 11.81 1.07 -1.50
CA SER A 488 11.27 -0.23 -1.10
C SER A 488 10.02 -0.67 -1.91
N TRP A 489 9.36 0.27 -2.58
CA TRP A 489 8.22 0.06 -3.46
C TRP A 489 8.49 0.48 -4.91
N ALA A 490 9.58 1.17 -5.23
CA ALA A 490 9.83 1.71 -6.55
C ALA A 490 10.54 0.66 -7.42
N THR A 491 9.90 0.29 -8.53
CA THR A 491 10.50 -0.55 -9.57
C THR A 491 10.66 0.25 -10.85
N PRO A 492 11.59 -0.10 -11.75
CA PRO A 492 11.64 0.48 -13.09
C PRO A 492 10.28 0.54 -13.80
N LEU A 493 9.46 -0.50 -13.65
CA LEU A 493 8.09 -0.55 -14.17
C LEU A 493 7.14 0.48 -13.54
N ARG A 494 7.36 0.89 -12.29
CA ARG A 494 6.58 1.88 -11.54
C ARG A 494 7.00 3.33 -11.86
N TRP A 495 8.16 3.55 -12.51
CA TRP A 495 8.69 4.89 -12.78
C TRP A 495 7.89 5.67 -13.82
N ASP A 496 7.31 4.99 -14.80
CA ASP A 496 6.44 5.61 -15.81
C ASP A 496 5.20 6.28 -15.24
N GLY A 497 4.66 5.69 -14.17
CA GLY A 497 3.51 6.25 -13.46
C GLY A 497 3.84 7.60 -12.85
N LEU A 498 5.09 7.82 -12.43
CA LEU A 498 5.53 9.06 -11.79
C LEU A 498 5.62 10.22 -12.80
N ALA A 499 6.23 9.99 -13.98
CA ALA A 499 6.25 10.99 -15.06
C ALA A 499 4.83 11.35 -15.51
N LYS A 500 3.99 10.33 -15.72
CA LYS A 500 2.57 10.53 -16.05
C LYS A 500 1.85 11.33 -14.97
N ARG A 501 2.13 11.08 -13.68
CA ARG A 501 1.55 11.81 -12.56
C ARG A 501 2.02 13.27 -12.56
N ALA A 502 3.32 13.53 -12.68
CA ALA A 502 3.82 14.91 -12.73
C ALA A 502 3.22 15.71 -13.89
N MET A 503 3.02 15.10 -15.07
CA MET A 503 2.30 15.74 -16.19
C MET A 503 0.85 16.12 -15.84
N LEU A 504 0.21 15.36 -14.94
CA LEU A 504 -1.20 15.56 -14.58
C LEU A 504 -1.36 16.54 -13.40
N THR A 505 -0.33 16.76 -12.60
CA THR A 505 -0.45 17.35 -11.24
C THR A 505 0.56 18.44 -10.92
N GLY A 506 1.69 18.47 -11.64
CA GLY A 506 2.77 19.43 -11.43
C GLY A 506 2.77 20.52 -12.50
N SER A 507 3.74 21.43 -12.40
CA SER A 507 4.02 22.32 -13.53
C SER A 507 4.61 21.49 -14.69
N ASP A 508 4.37 21.91 -15.94
CA ASP A 508 4.96 21.23 -17.11
C ASP A 508 6.50 21.11 -17.00
N LYS A 509 7.14 22.07 -16.32
CA LYS A 509 8.56 22.04 -16.00
C LYS A 509 8.94 20.88 -15.09
N ASP A 510 8.16 20.62 -14.03
CA ASP A 510 8.41 19.50 -13.12
C ASP A 510 8.24 18.16 -13.83
N ALA A 511 7.23 18.06 -14.71
CA ALA A 511 7.00 16.87 -15.53
C ALA A 511 8.18 16.58 -16.47
N VAL A 512 8.70 17.60 -17.16
CA VAL A 512 9.88 17.47 -18.03
C VAL A 512 11.14 17.14 -17.22
N LEU A 513 11.38 17.84 -16.11
CA LEU A 513 12.53 17.57 -15.23
C LEU A 513 12.50 16.14 -14.69
N LEU A 514 11.33 15.69 -14.24
CA LEU A 514 11.14 14.34 -13.75
C LEU A 514 11.35 13.30 -14.86
N ALA A 515 10.78 13.52 -16.05
CA ALA A 515 10.97 12.62 -17.19
C ALA A 515 12.44 12.55 -17.64
N LEU A 516 13.17 13.68 -17.61
CA LEU A 516 14.61 13.74 -17.87
C LEU A 516 15.42 12.97 -16.82
N ARG A 517 15.02 13.02 -15.55
CA ARG A 517 15.66 12.21 -14.50
C ARG A 517 15.35 10.72 -14.70
N ILE A 518 14.10 10.37 -15.01
CA ILE A 518 13.70 8.97 -15.24
C ILE A 518 14.44 8.36 -16.44
N ILE A 519 14.55 9.05 -17.58
CA ILE A 519 15.28 8.52 -18.74
C ILE A 519 16.80 8.36 -18.45
N ARG A 520 17.36 9.24 -17.61
CA ARG A 520 18.73 9.10 -17.10
C ARG A 520 18.88 7.96 -16.10
N LEU A 521 17.80 7.45 -15.52
CA LEU A 521 17.80 6.31 -14.62
C LEU A 521 17.54 4.98 -15.34
N ASP A 522 16.55 4.96 -16.24
CA ASP A 522 16.21 3.84 -17.13
C ASP A 522 16.11 4.35 -18.58
N PRO A 523 17.16 4.20 -19.41
CA PRO A 523 17.14 4.60 -20.80
C PRO A 523 16.42 3.55 -21.66
N SER A 524 15.10 3.44 -21.48
CA SER A 524 14.24 2.54 -22.24
C SER A 524 13.38 3.30 -23.25
N PHE A 525 12.83 2.60 -24.25
CA PHE A 525 11.87 3.20 -25.17
C PHE A 525 10.65 3.78 -24.43
N LYS A 526 10.30 3.17 -23.29
CA LYS A 526 9.17 3.57 -22.45
C LYS A 526 9.43 4.93 -21.78
N SER A 527 10.58 5.13 -21.15
CA SER A 527 10.93 6.42 -20.54
C SER A 527 11.14 7.52 -21.58
N LEU A 528 11.71 7.20 -22.75
CA LEU A 528 11.80 8.13 -23.88
C LEU A 528 10.42 8.61 -24.35
N LYS A 529 9.45 7.70 -24.46
CA LYS A 529 8.06 8.04 -24.81
C LYS A 529 7.46 9.04 -23.83
N TYR A 530 7.71 8.91 -22.52
CA TYR A 530 7.19 9.86 -21.53
C TYR A 530 7.90 11.20 -21.56
N LEU A 531 9.22 11.23 -21.79
CA LEU A 531 9.94 12.47 -22.02
C LEU A 531 9.36 13.24 -23.22
N LEU A 532 9.20 12.57 -24.36
CA LEU A 532 8.62 13.18 -25.55
C LEU A 532 7.20 13.67 -25.30
N LYS A 533 6.37 12.90 -24.59
CA LYS A 533 5.02 13.34 -24.21
C LYS A 533 5.02 14.56 -23.30
N SER A 534 5.95 14.64 -22.34
CA SER A 534 6.05 15.77 -21.42
C SER A 534 6.49 17.04 -22.15
N ILE A 535 7.46 16.92 -23.07
CA ILE A 535 7.91 18.04 -23.92
C ILE A 535 6.80 18.51 -24.85
N LEU A 536 6.10 17.58 -25.52
CA LEU A 536 5.00 17.93 -26.42
C LEU A 536 3.82 18.56 -25.68
N HIS A 537 3.51 18.10 -24.47
CA HIS A 537 2.44 18.67 -23.64
C HIS A 537 2.77 20.12 -23.24
N ASP A 538 3.98 20.38 -22.74
CA ASP A 538 4.47 21.73 -22.42
C ASP A 538 4.43 22.64 -23.66
N GLY A 539 4.90 22.14 -24.82
CA GLY A 539 4.89 22.90 -26.07
C GLY A 539 3.48 23.25 -26.57
N ILE A 540 2.54 22.30 -26.49
CA ILE A 540 1.14 22.52 -26.88
C ILE A 540 0.46 23.51 -25.93
N LEU A 541 0.67 23.41 -24.62
CA LEU A 541 0.08 24.34 -23.65
C LEU A 541 0.64 25.75 -23.79
N ARG A 542 1.95 25.91 -24.00
CA ARG A 542 2.56 27.21 -24.30
C ARG A 542 1.99 27.84 -25.57
N PHE A 543 1.87 27.04 -26.64
CA PHE A 543 1.24 27.48 -27.88
C PHE A 543 -0.22 27.92 -27.68
N LEU A 544 -1.03 27.14 -26.95
CA LEU A 544 -2.42 27.49 -26.65
C LEU A 544 -2.55 28.72 -25.75
N ASN A 545 -1.57 28.98 -24.89
CA ASN A 545 -1.51 30.15 -24.02
C ASN A 545 -0.85 31.37 -24.69
N GLY A 546 -0.53 31.32 -25.99
CA GLY A 546 0.07 32.43 -26.72
C GLY A 546 1.49 32.79 -26.27
N GLN A 547 2.20 31.85 -25.65
CA GLN A 547 3.62 31.99 -25.37
C GLN A 547 4.42 31.47 -26.57
N GLU A 548 5.43 32.23 -27.00
CA GLU A 548 6.33 31.84 -28.10
C GLU A 548 7.06 30.51 -27.87
#